data_AF-A0A8I1U6G2-F1
#
_entry.id   AF-A0A8I1U6G2-F1
#
_cell.length_a   1.000
_cell.length_b   1.000
_cell.length_c   1.000
_cell.angle_alpha   90.00
_cell.angle_beta   90.00
_cell.angle_gamma   90.00
#
_symmetry.space_group_name_H-M   'P 1'
#
loop_
_entity.id
_entity.type
_entity.pdbx_description
1 polymer ?
#
loop_
_entity_poly.entity_id
_entity_poly.type
_entity_poly.pdbx_seq_one_letter_code
_entity_poly.pdbx_strand_id
1 'polypeptide(L)'
;MTLIRFALVADAAATAATGVLLAVGGSLLADLTGLPASATLPLGLFLIVYAAFVGWVGMQRETSRGATMLIVLINAAWVVGSVIVLLAGTWALTLLGVAFVIAQALAVAALAALQWVGLGRARALA
;
A
#
# COMPACT_ATOMS: atom_id res chain seq x y z
N MET A 1 -7.05 1.08 -21.11
CA MET A 1 -6.92 0.22 -19.90
C MET A 1 -8.23 0.25 -19.14
N THR A 2 -8.67 -0.86 -18.56
CA THR A 2 -9.85 -0.86 -17.67
C THR A 2 -9.52 -0.16 -16.34
N LEU A 3 -10.53 0.37 -15.64
CA LEU A 3 -10.34 1.03 -14.34
C LEU A 3 -9.62 0.12 -13.34
N ILE A 4 -10.02 -1.15 -13.27
CA ILE A 4 -9.41 -2.09 -12.33
C ILE A 4 -7.94 -2.34 -12.63
N ARG A 5 -7.57 -2.47 -13.91
CA ARG A 5 -6.18 -2.66 -14.32
C ARG A 5 -5.31 -1.45 -14.01
N PHE A 6 -5.84 -0.26 -14.25
CA PHE A 6 -5.18 0.98 -13.87
C PHE A 6 -4.94 1.06 -12.36
N ALA A 7 -5.97 0.78 -11.55
CA ALA A 7 -5.87 0.82 -10.10
C ALA A 7 -4.84 -0.18 -9.55
N LEU A 8 -4.79 -1.41 -10.09
CA LEU A 8 -3.80 -2.41 -9.68
C LEU A 8 -2.37 -2.02 -10.06
N VAL A 9 -2.15 -1.51 -11.27
CA VAL A 9 -0.80 -1.11 -11.70
C VAL A 9 -0.30 0.12 -10.93
N ALA A 10 -1.18 1.10 -10.70
CA ALA A 10 -0.86 2.28 -9.91
C ALA A 10 -0.54 1.91 -8.46
N ASP A 11 -1.32 1.00 -7.87
CA ASP A 11 -1.05 0.46 -6.53
C ASP A 11 0.30 -0.25 -6.48
N ALA A 12 0.57 -1.19 -7.39
CA ALA A 12 1.85 -1.89 -7.44
C ALA A 12 3.04 -0.93 -7.51
N ALA A 13 2.95 0.13 -8.32
CA ALA A 13 4.01 1.14 -8.41
C ALA A 13 4.19 1.95 -7.11
N ALA A 14 3.10 2.44 -6.51
CA ALA A 14 3.15 3.20 -5.27
C ALA A 14 3.65 2.35 -4.09
N THR A 15 3.17 1.12 -4.00
CA THR A 15 3.55 0.13 -2.99
C THR A 15 5.02 -0.27 -3.16
N ALA A 16 5.50 -0.49 -4.39
CA ALA A 16 6.91 -0.77 -4.64
C ALA A 16 7.81 0.41 -4.26
N ALA A 17 7.44 1.63 -4.64
CA ALA A 17 8.20 2.84 -4.30
C ALA A 17 8.30 3.02 -2.77
N THR A 18 7.19 2.84 -2.07
CA THR A 18 7.14 2.89 -0.59
C THR A 18 7.97 1.76 0.02
N GLY A 19 7.85 0.53 -0.51
CA GLY A 19 8.60 -0.62 -0.03
C GLY A 19 10.11 -0.45 -0.15
N VAL A 20 10.58 0.03 -1.30
CA VAL A 20 12.00 0.34 -1.53
C VAL A 20 12.49 1.44 -0.59
N LEU A 21 11.71 2.51 -0.43
CA LEU A 21 12.04 3.60 0.51
C LEU A 21 12.21 3.07 1.94
N LEU A 22 11.29 2.23 2.41
CA LEU A 22 11.35 1.66 3.76
C LEU A 22 12.50 0.65 3.94
N ALA A 23 12.78 -0.16 2.92
CA ALA A 23 13.82 -1.18 2.97
C ALA A 23 15.24 -0.58 2.90
N VAL A 24 15.43 0.48 2.11
CA VAL A 24 16.75 1.08 1.85
C VAL A 24 17.02 2.30 2.73
N GLY A 25 15.97 2.99 3.19
CA GLY A 25 16.08 4.28 3.90
C GLY A 25 16.93 4.24 5.18
N GLY A 26 17.02 3.08 5.83
CA GLY A 26 17.95 2.84 6.94
C GLY A 26 17.86 3.88 8.06
N SER A 27 19.03 4.31 8.57
CA SER A 27 19.13 5.31 9.63
C SER A 27 18.63 6.69 9.20
N LEU A 28 18.87 7.10 7.95
CA LEU A 28 18.42 8.40 7.45
C LEU A 28 16.89 8.53 7.54
N LEU A 29 16.17 7.50 7.11
CA LEU A 29 14.70 7.50 7.21
C LEU A 29 14.26 7.49 8.68
N ALA A 30 14.95 6.74 9.54
CA ALA A 30 14.67 6.69 10.96
C ALA A 30 14.85 8.07 11.64
N ASP A 31 15.92 8.79 11.34
CA ASP A 31 16.18 10.12 11.87
C ASP A 31 15.15 11.15 11.40
N LEU A 32 14.75 11.06 10.12
CA LEU A 32 13.79 11.99 9.53
C LEU A 32 12.36 11.75 10.01
N THR A 33 11.95 10.49 10.16
CA THR A 33 10.55 10.12 10.42
C THR A 33 10.27 9.69 11.85
N GLY A 34 11.29 9.30 12.61
CA GLY A 34 11.14 8.65 13.92
C GLY A 34 10.67 7.19 13.83
N LEU A 35 10.57 6.61 12.62
CA LEU A 35 10.28 5.18 12.45
C LEU A 35 11.52 4.34 12.74
N PRO A 36 11.46 3.34 13.63
CA PRO A 36 12.63 2.54 13.95
C PRO A 36 13.03 1.67 12.75
N ALA A 37 14.33 1.59 12.47
CA ALA A 37 14.86 0.77 11.37
C ALA A 37 14.49 -0.73 11.50
N SER A 38 14.30 -1.21 12.74
CA SER A 38 13.81 -2.55 13.03
C SER A 38 12.39 -2.82 12.53
N ALA A 39 11.57 -1.77 12.33
CA ALA A 39 10.24 -1.88 11.75
C ALA A 39 10.25 -1.59 10.23
N THR A 40 11.02 -0.60 9.76
CA THR A 40 10.98 -0.19 8.35
C THR A 40 11.50 -1.26 7.40
N LEU A 41 12.58 -1.98 7.74
CA LEU A 41 13.13 -3.00 6.85
C LEU A 41 12.16 -4.17 6.62
N PRO A 42 11.59 -4.82 7.65
CA PRO A 42 10.59 -5.88 7.45
C PRO A 42 9.35 -5.39 6.67
N LEU A 43 8.85 -4.19 6.98
CA LEU A 43 7.72 -3.60 6.27
C LEU A 43 8.06 -3.34 4.80
N GLY A 44 9.24 -2.81 4.52
CA GLY A 44 9.70 -2.55 3.16
C GLY A 44 9.80 -3.82 2.32
N LEU A 45 10.40 -4.88 2.87
CA LEU A 45 10.48 -6.19 2.20
C LEU A 45 9.10 -6.79 1.95
N PHE A 46 8.20 -6.71 2.94
CA PHE A 46 6.81 -7.12 2.78
C PHE A 46 6.13 -6.37 1.62
N LEU A 47 6.26 -5.05 1.58
CA LEU A 47 5.66 -4.22 0.53
C LEU A 47 6.23 -4.53 -0.86
N ILE A 48 7.52 -4.85 -0.97
CA ILE A 48 8.12 -5.25 -2.26
C ILE A 48 7.48 -6.55 -2.77
N VAL A 49 7.35 -7.56 -1.89
CA VAL A 49 6.69 -8.84 -2.25
C VAL A 49 5.21 -8.61 -2.59
N TYR A 50 4.53 -7.79 -1.80
CA TYR A 50 3.13 -7.45 -2.03
C TYR A 50 2.93 -6.69 -3.35
N ALA A 51 3.78 -5.71 -3.67
CA ALA A 51 3.76 -4.98 -4.93
C ALA A 51 3.97 -5.90 -6.14
N ALA A 52 4.88 -6.87 -6.03
CA ALA A 52 5.08 -7.88 -7.07
C ALA A 52 3.81 -8.71 -7.30
N PHE A 53 3.12 -9.12 -6.24
CA PHE A 53 1.83 -9.81 -6.33
C PHE A 53 0.75 -8.94 -6.99
N VAL A 54 0.55 -7.70 -6.51
CA VAL A 54 -0.45 -6.76 -7.06
C VAL A 54 -0.18 -6.49 -8.55
N GLY A 55 1.09 -6.23 -8.90
CA GLY A 55 1.52 -6.01 -10.27
C GLY A 55 1.26 -7.22 -11.15
N TRP A 56 1.57 -8.43 -10.66
CA TRP A 56 1.29 -9.67 -11.38
C TRP A 56 -0.21 -9.83 -11.67
N VAL A 57 -1.09 -9.60 -10.68
CA VAL A 57 -2.55 -9.63 -10.89
C VAL A 57 -2.99 -8.58 -11.91
N GLY A 58 -2.44 -7.36 -11.86
CA GLY A 58 -2.74 -6.28 -12.82
C GLY A 58 -2.21 -6.52 -14.24
N MET A 59 -1.24 -7.41 -14.42
CA MET A 59 -0.68 -7.74 -15.74
C MET A 59 -1.42 -8.89 -16.43
N GLN A 60 -2.29 -9.64 -15.71
CA GLN A 60 -3.04 -10.74 -16.30
C GLN A 60 -4.02 -10.27 -17.40
N ARG A 61 -4.26 -11.16 -18.38
CA ARG A 61 -5.24 -10.91 -19.46
C ARG A 61 -6.66 -10.74 -18.88
N GLU A 62 -6.99 -11.58 -17.92
CA GLU A 62 -8.23 -11.51 -17.14
C GLU A 62 -7.88 -11.28 -15.67
N THR A 63 -8.41 -10.19 -15.10
CA THR A 63 -8.14 -9.85 -13.71
C THR A 63 -8.98 -10.73 -12.79
N SER A 64 -8.32 -11.58 -11.99
CA SER A 64 -9.01 -12.45 -11.03
C SER A 64 -9.75 -11.62 -9.97
N ARG A 65 -11.06 -11.85 -9.86
CA ARG A 65 -11.91 -11.19 -8.86
C ARG A 65 -11.47 -11.54 -7.44
N GLY A 66 -11.18 -12.82 -7.17
CA GLY A 66 -10.76 -13.29 -5.85
C GLY A 66 -9.45 -12.65 -5.41
N ALA A 67 -8.45 -12.63 -6.30
CA ALA A 67 -7.15 -12.01 -6.02
C ALA A 67 -7.29 -10.50 -5.80
N THR A 68 -8.09 -9.82 -6.62
CA THR A 68 -8.34 -8.38 -6.46
C THR A 68 -9.05 -8.07 -5.13
N MET A 69 -10.02 -8.89 -4.72
CA MET A 69 -10.69 -8.71 -3.44
C MET A 69 -9.72 -8.89 -2.26
N LEU A 70 -8.82 -9.87 -2.35
CA LEU A 70 -7.75 -10.04 -1.37
C LEU A 70 -6.85 -8.80 -1.29
N ILE A 71 -6.48 -8.22 -2.43
CA ILE A 71 -5.69 -6.97 -2.49
C ILE A 71 -6.41 -5.83 -1.77
N VAL A 72 -7.71 -5.62 -2.04
CA VAL A 72 -8.53 -4.60 -1.36
C VAL A 72 -8.52 -4.80 0.16
N LEU A 73 -8.67 -6.04 0.64
CA LEU A 73 -8.67 -6.35 2.07
C LEU A 73 -7.31 -6.10 2.72
N ILE A 74 -6.22 -6.47 2.05
CA ILE A 74 -4.86 -6.21 2.54
C ILE A 74 -4.59 -4.70 2.60
N ASN A 75 -5.00 -3.94 1.59
CA ASN A 75 -4.88 -2.48 1.58
C ASN A 75 -5.72 -1.83 2.69
N ALA A 76 -6.94 -2.32 2.92
CA ALA A 76 -7.76 -1.85 4.05
C ALA A 76 -7.09 -2.13 5.40
N ALA A 77 -6.52 -3.32 5.58
CA ALA A 77 -5.76 -3.67 6.78
C ALA A 77 -4.52 -2.78 6.96
N TRP A 78 -3.83 -2.44 5.88
CA TRP A 78 -2.69 -1.52 5.90
C TRP A 78 -3.08 -0.10 6.36
N VAL A 79 -4.21 0.41 5.87
CA VAL A 79 -4.77 1.71 6.30
C VAL A 79 -5.11 1.68 7.80
N VAL A 80 -5.79 0.64 8.26
CA VAL A 80 -6.13 0.47 9.68
C VAL A 80 -4.87 0.39 10.54
N GLY A 81 -3.87 -0.39 10.12
CA GLY A 81 -2.58 -0.48 10.79
C GLY A 81 -1.87 0.88 10.88
N SER A 82 -1.94 1.68 9.81
CA SER A 82 -1.37 3.04 9.78
C SER A 82 -2.06 3.97 10.79
N VAL A 83 -3.39 3.91 10.89
CA VAL A 83 -4.15 4.67 11.90
C VAL A 83 -3.78 4.20 13.31
N ILE A 84 -3.67 2.89 13.54
CA ILE A 84 -3.26 2.34 14.84
C ILE A 84 -1.87 2.86 15.23
N VAL A 85 -0.90 2.88 14.31
CA VAL A 85 0.44 3.42 14.57
C VAL A 85 0.37 4.88 15.05
N LEU A 86 -0.45 5.71 14.38
CA LEU A 86 -0.61 7.11 14.75
C LEU A 86 -1.28 7.31 16.11
N LEU A 87 -2.31 6.51 16.43
CA LEU A 87 -3.07 6.63 17.68
C LEU A 87 -2.35 6.01 18.88
N ALA A 88 -1.63 4.90 18.67
CA ALA A 88 -0.95 4.21 19.75
C ALA A 88 0.28 4.97 20.23
N GLY A 89 0.89 5.81 19.38
CA GLY A 89 2.06 6.62 19.73
C GLY A 89 3.26 5.78 20.16
N THR A 90 3.33 4.51 19.73
CA THR A 90 4.38 3.56 20.12
C THR A 90 5.75 3.92 19.57
N TRP A 91 5.78 4.66 18.46
CA TRP A 91 6.98 5.24 17.88
C TRP A 91 7.00 6.74 18.09
N ALA A 92 8.18 7.28 18.41
CA ALA A 92 8.41 8.71 18.57
C ALA A 92 8.49 9.39 17.19
N LEU A 93 7.39 9.35 16.44
CA LEU A 93 7.31 9.90 15.10
C LEU A 93 7.59 11.42 15.13
N THR A 94 8.40 11.87 14.19
CA THR A 94 8.54 13.30 13.90
C THR A 94 7.29 13.81 13.18
N LEU A 95 7.17 15.14 13.03
CA LEU A 95 6.10 15.71 12.20
C LEU A 95 6.14 15.18 10.75
N LEU A 96 7.34 14.97 10.21
CA LEU A 96 7.54 14.40 8.89
C LEU A 96 7.12 12.91 8.85
N GLY A 97 7.39 12.15 9.92
CA GLY A 97 6.92 10.76 10.05
C GLY A 97 5.41 10.65 10.11
N VAL A 98 4.75 11.51 10.89
CA VAL A 98 3.29 11.59 10.94
C VAL A 98 2.72 11.91 9.56
N ALA A 99 3.26 12.93 8.88
CA ALA A 99 2.84 13.30 7.54
C ALA A 99 3.06 12.16 6.53
N PHE A 100 4.19 11.46 6.62
CA PHE A 100 4.50 10.30 5.79
C PHE A 100 3.47 9.18 5.97
N VAL A 101 3.17 8.78 7.22
CA VAL A 101 2.20 7.71 7.52
C VAL A 101 0.80 8.10 7.05
N ILE A 102 0.37 9.35 7.25
CA ILE A 102 -0.93 9.84 6.77
C ILE A 102 -0.99 9.83 5.24
N ALA A 103 0.05 10.36 4.57
CA ALA A 103 0.07 10.49 3.12
C ALA A 103 -0.04 9.12 2.43
N GLN A 104 0.76 8.13 2.87
CA GLN A 104 0.66 6.78 2.31
C GLN A 104 -0.70 6.13 2.64
N ALA A 105 -1.24 6.33 3.84
CA ALA A 105 -2.52 5.70 4.22
C ALA A 105 -3.67 6.23 3.36
N LEU A 106 -3.69 7.54 3.08
CA LEU A 106 -4.67 8.15 2.19
C LEU A 106 -4.51 7.65 0.74
N ALA A 107 -3.28 7.53 0.24
CA ALA A 107 -3.01 7.00 -1.09
C ALA A 107 -3.50 5.55 -1.22
N VAL A 108 -3.17 4.69 -0.26
CA VAL A 108 -3.61 3.28 -0.21
C VAL A 108 -5.13 3.19 -0.10
N ALA A 109 -5.78 4.01 0.73
CA ALA A 109 -7.23 4.06 0.84
C ALA A 109 -7.91 4.44 -0.48
N ALA A 110 -7.37 5.44 -1.19
CA ALA A 110 -7.88 5.85 -2.49
C ALA A 110 -7.72 4.74 -3.54
N LEU A 111 -6.58 4.07 -3.59
CA LEU A 111 -6.34 2.93 -4.48
C LEU A 111 -7.26 1.75 -4.19
N ALA A 112 -7.46 1.41 -2.91
CA ALA A 112 -8.40 0.37 -2.49
C ALA A 112 -9.84 0.69 -2.91
N ALA A 113 -10.26 1.95 -2.77
CA ALA A 113 -11.57 2.40 -3.25
C ALA A 113 -11.71 2.27 -4.78
N LEU A 114 -10.68 2.63 -5.55
CA LEU A 114 -10.67 2.45 -7.00
C LEU A 114 -10.74 0.98 -7.41
N GLN A 115 -10.03 0.09 -6.70
CA GLN A 115 -10.10 -1.35 -6.92
C GLN A 115 -11.50 -1.91 -6.63
N TRP A 116 -12.11 -1.50 -5.51
CA TRP A 116 -13.46 -1.90 -5.14
C TRP A 116 -14.51 -1.45 -6.18
N VAL A 117 -14.47 -0.19 -6.59
CA VAL A 117 -15.35 0.35 -7.64
C VAL A 117 -15.10 -0.36 -8.98
N GLY A 118 -13.84 -0.63 -9.31
CA GLY A 118 -13.44 -1.37 -10.50
C GLY A 118 -14.03 -2.78 -10.55
N LEU A 119 -14.05 -3.50 -9.42
CA LEU A 119 -14.70 -4.80 -9.29
C LEU A 119 -16.22 -4.72 -9.51
N GLY A 120 -16.87 -3.69 -8.98
CA GLY A 120 -18.31 -3.48 -9.16
C GLY A 120 -18.69 -3.20 -10.62
N ARG A 121 -17.89 -2.42 -11.35
CA ARG A 121 -18.12 -2.11 -12.77
C ARG A 121 -17.88 -3.32 -13.68
N ALA A 122 -16.88 -4.15 -13.38
CA ALA A 122 -16.63 -5.38 -14.14
C ALA A 122 -17.82 -6.34 -14.07
N ARG A 123 -18.55 -6.37 -12.94
CA ARG A 123 -19.77 -7.17 -12.79
C ARG A 123 -20.95 -6.66 -13.62
N ALA A 124 -21.06 -5.35 -13.83
CA ALA A 124 -22.17 -4.77 -14.59
C ALA A 124 -22.02 -4.95 -16.11
N LEU A 125 -20.82 -5.29 -16.59
CA LEU A 125 -20.50 -5.47 -18.00
C LEU A 125 -20.40 -6.95 -18.43
N ALA A 126 -20.51 -7.88 -17.48
CA ALA A 126 -20.48 -9.33 -17.69
C ALA A 126 -21.89 -9.91 -17.52
#